data_AF-A0AA95HS66-F1
#
_entry.id   AF-A0AA95HS66-F1
#
_cell.length_a   1.000
_cell.length_b   1.000
_cell.length_c   1.000
_cell.angle_alpha   90.00
_cell.angle_beta   90.00
_cell.angle_gamma   90.00
#
_symmetry.space_group_name_H-M   'P 1'
#
loop_
_entity.id
_entity.type
_entity.pdbx_description
1 polymer ?
#
loop_
_entity_poly.entity_id
_entity_poly.type
_entity_poly.pdbx_seq_one_letter_code
_entity_poly.pdbx_strand_id
1 'polypeptide(L)'
;MESKKLYIGNRLCHIAPADFNLLELFIKTPKHLLTKEDIKNAFWPKDNNPENKIYSHISTLKSSLKDFPEYQIVTEKGGYRLVISSNE
;
A
#
# COMPACT_ATOMS: atom_id res chain seq x y z
N MET A 1 -12.62 8.63 17.40
CA MET A 1 -11.96 8.13 16.18
C MET A 1 -10.61 7.58 16.60
N GLU A 2 -10.44 6.26 16.56
CA GLU A 2 -9.16 5.64 16.88
C GLU A 2 -8.13 5.98 15.80
N SER A 3 -7.03 6.62 16.18
CA SER A 3 -5.91 6.86 15.26
C SER A 3 -5.23 5.53 15.00
N LYS A 4 -5.38 4.99 13.78
CA LYS A 4 -4.62 3.81 13.34
C LYS A 4 -3.13 4.16 13.34
N LYS A 5 -2.31 3.41 14.07
CA LYS A 5 -0.85 3.55 14.10
C LYS A 5 -0.23 2.34 13.45
N LEU A 6 0.70 2.55 12.53
CA LEU A 6 1.49 1.50 11.92
C LEU A 6 2.81 1.36 12.68
N TYR A 7 3.07 0.17 13.18
CA TYR A 7 4.37 -0.17 13.77
C TYR A 7 5.06 -1.18 12.86
N ILE A 8 6.31 -0.89 12.52
CA ILE A 8 7.18 -1.81 11.78
C ILE A 8 8.34 -2.15 12.72
N GLY A 9 8.37 -3.40 13.18
CA GLY A 9 9.18 -3.80 14.33
C GLY A 9 8.85 -2.93 15.55
N ASN A 10 9.83 -2.19 16.06
CA ASN A 10 9.66 -1.30 17.22
C ASN A 10 9.59 0.20 16.84
N ARG A 11 9.43 0.52 15.55
CA ARG A 11 9.42 1.90 15.04
C ARG A 11 8.01 2.29 14.60
N LEU A 12 7.60 3.50 14.99
CA LEU A 12 6.36 4.11 14.52
C LEU A 12 6.55 4.61 13.08
N CYS A 13 5.71 4.14 12.17
CA CYS A 13 5.64 4.63 10.79
C CYS A 13 4.46 5.58 10.65
N HIS A 14 4.73 6.80 10.19
CA HIS A 14 3.69 7.79 9.92
C HIS A 14 3.08 7.51 8.56
N ILE A 15 1.78 7.20 8.55
CA ILE A 15 1.03 6.81 7.36
C ILE A 15 -0.35 7.44 7.41
N ALA A 16 -0.87 7.88 6.26
CA ALA A 16 -2.23 8.42 6.19
C ALA A 16 -3.26 7.28 6.36
N PRO A 17 -4.46 7.55 6.90
CA PRO A 17 -5.47 6.50 7.12
C PRO A 17 -5.87 5.72 5.86
N ALA A 18 -5.92 6.40 4.70
CA ALA A 18 -6.22 5.76 3.43
C ALA A 18 -5.07 4.87 2.94
N ASP A 19 -3.82 5.31 3.11
CA ASP A 19 -2.64 4.51 2.76
C ASP A 19 -2.47 3.31 3.69
N PHE A 20 -2.86 3.45 4.97
CA PHE A 20 -2.93 2.32 5.90
C PHE A 20 -3.89 1.25 5.39
N ASN A 21 -5.08 1.64 4.94
CA ASN A 21 -6.04 0.69 4.37
C ASN A 21 -5.48 0.04 3.10
N LEU A 22 -4.69 0.76 2.31
CA LEU A 22 -4.06 0.20 1.09
C LEU A 22 -2.99 -0.83 1.45
N LEU A 23 -2.18 -0.53 2.46
CA LEU A 23 -1.20 -1.48 3.00
C LEU A 23 -1.89 -2.72 3.58
N GLU A 24 -2.97 -2.54 4.34
CA GLU A 24 -3.77 -3.64 4.88
C GLU A 24 -4.32 -4.53 3.74
N LEU A 25 -4.77 -3.90 2.65
CA LEU A 25 -5.25 -4.62 1.46
C LEU A 25 -4.12 -5.43 0.80
N PHE A 26 -2.90 -4.88 0.67
CA PHE A 26 -1.75 -5.64 0.20
C PHE A 26 -1.46 -6.88 1.07
N ILE A 27 -1.46 -6.72 2.40
CA ILE A 27 -1.16 -7.81 3.34
C ILE A 27 -2.21 -8.93 3.25
N LYS A 28 -3.49 -8.57 3.10
CA LYS A 28 -4.60 -9.53 2.99
C LYS A 28 -4.65 -10.25 1.65
N THR A 29 -4.10 -9.67 0.59
CA THR A 29 -4.17 -10.24 -0.76
C THR A 29 -3.10 -11.30 -0.99
N PRO A 30 -3.42 -12.44 -1.62
CA PRO A 30 -2.44 -13.47 -1.96
C PRO A 30 -1.25 -12.91 -2.72
N LYS A 31 -0.03 -13.34 -2.32
CA LYS A 31 1.24 -12.88 -2.89
C LYS A 31 1.47 -11.36 -2.78
N HIS A 32 0.64 -10.67 -2.01
CA HIS A 32 0.61 -9.23 -1.84
C HIS A 32 0.57 -8.44 -3.16
N LEU A 33 -0.09 -9.01 -4.17
CA LEU A 33 -0.21 -8.43 -5.50
C LEU A 33 -1.61 -7.86 -5.66
N LEU A 34 -1.71 -6.55 -5.88
CA LEU A 34 -2.96 -5.87 -6.19
C LEU A 34 -2.92 -5.36 -7.62
N THR A 35 -3.96 -5.65 -8.39
CA THR A 35 -4.17 -5.01 -9.69
C THR A 35 -4.68 -3.58 -9.50
N LYS A 36 -4.55 -2.74 -10.54
CA LYS A 36 -5.18 -1.42 -10.54
C LYS A 36 -6.70 -1.52 -10.32
N GLU A 37 -7.34 -2.58 -10.81
CA GLU A 37 -8.77 -2.83 -10.64
C GLU A 37 -9.13 -3.18 -9.19
N ASP A 38 -8.33 -4.00 -8.51
CA ASP A 38 -8.55 -4.31 -7.08
C ASP A 38 -8.50 -3.04 -6.23
N ILE A 39 -7.50 -2.19 -6.46
CA ILE A 39 -7.36 -0.92 -5.75
C ILE A 39 -8.52 0.02 -6.09
N LYS A 40 -8.91 0.13 -7.36
CA LYS A 40 -10.10 0.89 -7.76
C LYS A 40 -11.34 0.39 -7.01
N ASN A 41 -11.60 -0.91 -7.02
CA ASN A 41 -12.83 -1.47 -6.46
C ASN A 41 -12.89 -1.29 -4.94
N ALA A 42 -11.74 -1.30 -4.25
CA ALA A 42 -11.66 -1.08 -2.81
C ALA A 42 -11.82 0.40 -2.40
N PHE A 43 -11.23 1.34 -3.14
CA PHE A 43 -11.17 2.76 -2.74
C PHE A 43 -12.13 3.67 -3.51
N TRP A 44 -12.31 3.42 -4.81
CA TRP A 44 -13.11 4.25 -5.71
C TRP A 44 -13.94 3.41 -6.70
N PRO A 45 -14.86 2.54 -6.23
CA PRO A 45 -15.59 1.61 -7.10
C PRO A 45 -16.46 2.30 -8.16
N LYS A 46 -16.87 3.55 -7.91
CA LYS A 46 -17.69 4.37 -8.80
C LYS A 46 -16.89 5.36 -9.66
N ASP A 47 -15.56 5.39 -9.52
CA ASP A 47 -14.72 6.33 -10.27
C ASP A 47 -14.29 5.73 -11.60
N ASN A 48 -14.51 6.47 -12.68
CA ASN A 48 -14.21 6.03 -14.04
C ASN A 48 -12.72 6.26 -14.41
N ASN A 49 -11.98 7.08 -13.66
CA ASN A 49 -10.57 7.35 -13.92
C ASN A 49 -9.74 7.50 -12.62
N PRO A 50 -9.58 6.41 -11.84
CA PRO A 50 -8.85 6.46 -10.57
C PRO A 50 -7.33 6.41 -10.74
N GLU A 51 -6.79 6.34 -11.96
CA GLU A 51 -5.36 6.05 -12.19
C GLU A 51 -4.41 7.02 -11.48
N ASN A 52 -4.67 8.33 -11.58
CA ASN A 52 -3.86 9.35 -10.92
C ASN A 52 -3.95 9.27 -9.39
N LYS A 53 -5.12 8.88 -8.86
CA LYS A 53 -5.33 8.70 -7.41
C LYS A 53 -4.57 7.48 -6.92
N ILE A 54 -4.68 6.35 -7.63
CA ILE A 54 -3.93 5.12 -7.33
C ILE A 54 -2.43 5.43 -7.31
N TYR A 55 -1.91 6.11 -8.34
CA TYR A 55 -0.51 6.48 -8.40
C TYR A 55 -0.07 7.35 -7.21
N SER A 56 -0.87 8.35 -6.85
CA SER A 56 -0.57 9.26 -5.73
C SER A 56 -0.53 8.52 -4.39
N HIS A 57 -1.48 7.60 -4.15
CA HIS A 57 -1.49 6.75 -2.96
C HIS A 57 -0.29 5.81 -2.92
N ILE A 58 0.03 5.15 -4.03
CA ILE A 58 1.20 4.27 -4.11
C ILE A 58 2.50 5.05 -3.86
N SER A 59 2.63 6.26 -4.40
CA SER A 59 3.79 7.13 -4.18
C SER A 59 3.93 7.54 -2.70
N THR A 60 2.82 7.93 -2.07
CA THR A 60 2.79 8.32 -0.66
C THR A 60 3.12 7.13 0.25
N LEU A 61 2.57 5.96 -0.06
CA LEU A 61 2.85 4.73 0.67
C LEU A 61 4.32 4.31 0.53
N LYS A 62 4.92 4.40 -0.67
CA LYS A 62 6.36 4.20 -0.88
C LYS A 62 7.21 5.17 -0.04
N SER A 63 6.82 6.44 0.00
CA SER A 63 7.51 7.46 0.81
C SER A 63 7.43 7.15 2.31
N SER A 64 6.28 6.65 2.77
CA SER A 64 6.09 6.25 4.17
C SER A 64 6.95 5.03 4.55
N LEU A 65 7.15 4.11 3.60
CA LEU A 65 7.96 2.91 3.78
C LEU A 65 9.45 3.09 3.47
N LYS A 66 9.89 4.28 3.04
CA LYS A 66 11.28 4.52 2.59
C LYS A 66 12.34 4.17 3.65
N ASP A 67 11.99 4.34 4.92
CA ASP A 67 12.88 4.10 6.06
C ASP A 67 12.89 2.62 6.51
N PHE A 68 12.16 1.76 5.79
CA PHE A 68 11.94 0.34 6.06
C PHE A 68 12.20 -0.46 4.77
N PRO A 69 13.48 -0.67 4.40
CA PRO A 69 13.85 -1.31 3.14
C PRO A 69 13.35 -2.76 3.01
N GLU A 70 12.94 -3.38 4.13
CA GLU A 70 12.33 -4.71 4.15
C GLU A 70 10.89 -4.72 3.56
N TYR A 71 10.23 -3.57 3.45
CA TYR A 71 8.88 -3.41 2.87
C TYR A 71 8.93 -2.49 1.66
N GLN A 72 8.85 -3.07 0.46
CA GLN A 72 8.94 -2.30 -0.78
C GLN A 72 7.73 -2.51 -1.66
N ILE A 73 7.25 -1.44 -2.29
CA ILE A 73 6.21 -1.55 -3.31
C ILE A 73 6.85 -1.49 -4.70
N VAL A 74 6.74 -2.59 -5.43
CA VAL A 74 7.20 -2.70 -6.82
C VAL A 74 6.01 -2.59 -7.77
N THR A 75 6.26 -2.03 -8.95
CA THR A 75 5.25 -1.94 -10.01
C THR A 75 5.40 -3.18 -10.91
N GLU A 76 4.32 -3.90 -11.13
CA GLU A 76 4.27 -5.04 -12.05
C GLU A 76 3.28 -4.75 -13.20
N LYS A 77 3.26 -5.61 -14.24
CA LYS A 77 2.30 -5.45 -15.35
C LYS A 77 0.85 -5.48 -14.82
N GLY A 78 0.18 -4.33 -14.85
CA GLY A 78 -1.22 -4.18 -14.46
C GLY A 78 -1.48 -3.92 -12.97
N GLY A 79 -0.44 -3.81 -12.15
CA GLY A 79 -0.62 -3.68 -10.70
C GLY A 79 0.64 -3.34 -9.91
N TYR A 80 0.55 -3.57 -8.62
CA TYR A 80 1.60 -3.30 -7.64
C TYR A 80 1.74 -4.49 -6.71
N ARG A 81 2.95 -4.74 -6.22
CA ARG A 81 3.21 -5.78 -5.24
C ARG A 81 3.95 -5.22 -4.04
N LEU A 82 3.51 -5.59 -2.85
CA LEU A 82 4.31 -5.42 -1.64
C LEU A 82 5.29 -6.59 -1.52
N VAL A 83 6.58 -6.30 -1.67
CA VAL A 83 7.67 -7.23 -1.42
C VAL A 83 8.07 -7.08 0.03
N ILE A 84 8.05 -8.19 0.76
CA ILE A 84 8.51 -8.29 2.13
C ILE A 84 9.79 -9.12 2.10
N SER A 85 10.92 -8.46 2.28
CA SER A 85 12.22 -9.11 2.36
C SER A 85 12.53 -9.42 3.81
N SER A 86 12.24 -10.64 4.25
CA SER A 86 12.80 -11.14 5.49
C SER A 86 14.29 -11.37 5.27
N ASN A 87 15.15 -10.58 5.93
CA ASN A 87 16.51 -11.04 6.20
C ASN A 87 16.38 -12.16 7.25
N GLU A 88 16.24 -13.39 6.79
CA GLU A 88 16.50 -14.59 7.61
C GLU A 88 17.94 -14.60 8.12
#